data_AF-A0A7S2P652-F1
#
_entry.id   AF-A0A7S2P652-F1
#
_cell.length_a   1.000
_cell.length_b   1.000
_cell.length_c   1.000
_cell.angle_alpha   90.00
_cell.angle_beta   90.00
_cell.angle_gamma   90.00
#
_symmetry.space_group_name_H-M   'P 1'
#
loop_
_entity.id
_entity.type
_entity.pdbx_description
1 polymer ?
#
loop_
_entity_poly.entity_id
_entity_poly.type
_entity_poly.pdbx_seq_one_letter_code
_entity_poly.pdbx_strand_id
1 'polypeptide(L)'
;HVPDFTKGEQVPVKKVAIGNHKTRPPPYLSESDLLSLMEKHGIGTDASMATHINNICERNYVTLAEGRRLVPTKLGIGLVHGFQLVDNELVIPKVRGNIEASCTLIASGKAQCDAVVHHVLKIFRDKFMFFEKHVDLIDQLFESTFTSLEAAGRPLSRCGNCERYLSVVDRKPVRMFCKTCDRVYKMPQNGQIKLYKELRCPLDNFQLVFVSNKVGKSYPLCPMCYDDPPFGAANAAGKHWELEHPIYKKYRPAVMSCIADNCPGTLCLDLDSAPKWQIDCNVCMQQLQIFGDKAHKIAVSPQYCEECGSHLLQVTFNKTKMTGGITEPEMTACLACDELFNSMTASGTSKGFFRRSPGGKGKGKGKGKK
;
A
#
# COMPACT_ATOMS: atom_id res chain seq x y z
N HIS A 1 -4.37 -0.53 60.84
CA HIS A 1 -3.36 -0.70 61.89
C HIS A 1 -2.10 -1.23 61.24
N VAL A 2 -1.08 -0.40 61.09
CA VAL A 2 0.25 -0.82 60.66
C VAL A 2 1.07 -1.03 61.94
N PRO A 3 1.85 -2.11 62.09
CA PRO A 3 2.66 -2.31 63.30
C PRO A 3 3.68 -1.18 63.46
N ASP A 4 4.00 -0.83 64.70
CA ASP A 4 5.05 0.13 65.00
C ASP A 4 6.42 -0.50 64.72
N PHE A 5 7.24 0.21 63.95
CA PHE A 5 8.62 -0.20 63.62
C PHE A 5 9.58 0.93 63.96
N THR A 6 10.79 0.55 64.37
CA THR A 6 11.88 1.49 64.64
C THR A 6 12.91 1.51 63.51
N LYS A 7 13.54 2.68 63.29
CA LYS A 7 14.56 2.82 62.23
C LYS A 7 15.76 1.92 62.55
N GLY A 8 16.02 0.93 61.69
CA GLY A 8 17.11 -0.04 61.85
C GLY A 8 16.66 -1.42 62.35
N GLU A 9 15.37 -1.59 62.62
CA GLU A 9 14.78 -2.88 63.01
C GLU A 9 14.88 -3.91 61.86
N GLN A 10 15.39 -5.11 62.17
CA GLN A 10 15.49 -6.20 61.20
C GLN A 10 14.22 -7.05 61.21
N VAL A 11 13.55 -7.13 60.05
CA VAL A 11 12.29 -7.88 59.91
C VAL A 11 12.53 -9.15 59.08
N PRO A 12 12.11 -10.34 59.55
CA PRO A 12 12.27 -11.57 58.80
C PRO A 12 11.34 -11.60 57.58
N VAL A 13 11.91 -11.83 56.39
CA VAL A 13 11.14 -11.93 55.14
C VAL A 13 10.42 -13.29 55.12
N LYS A 14 9.10 -13.28 55.36
CA LYS A 14 8.28 -14.51 55.37
C LYS A 14 8.05 -15.12 53.99
N LYS A 15 7.89 -14.28 52.95
CA LYS A 15 7.61 -14.73 51.59
C LYS A 15 8.07 -13.67 50.60
N VAL A 16 8.82 -14.09 49.59
CA VAL A 16 9.08 -13.31 48.38
C VAL A 16 8.31 -13.97 47.25
N ALA A 17 7.51 -13.19 46.54
CA ALA A 17 6.77 -13.68 45.37
C ALA A 17 7.06 -12.77 44.18
N ILE A 18 7.38 -13.38 43.04
CA ILE A 18 7.53 -12.67 41.77
C ILE A 18 6.20 -12.74 41.04
N GLY A 19 5.54 -11.58 40.91
CA GLY A 19 4.30 -11.44 40.18
C GLY A 19 4.56 -11.10 38.72
N ASN A 20 4.00 -11.88 37.79
CA ASN A 20 3.98 -11.51 36.39
C ASN A 20 2.80 -10.58 36.12
N HIS A 21 3.08 -9.33 35.76
CA HIS A 21 2.08 -8.34 35.38
C HIS A 21 2.29 -7.91 33.92
N LYS A 22 1.20 -7.54 33.26
CA LYS A 22 1.22 -6.89 31.94
C LYS A 22 0.70 -5.47 32.09
N THR A 23 1.28 -4.54 31.34
CA THR A 23 0.68 -3.22 31.18
C THR A 23 -0.69 -3.36 30.53
N ARG A 24 -1.62 -2.50 30.94
CA ARG A 24 -2.96 -2.42 30.36
C ARG A 24 -3.16 -0.99 29.84
N PRO A 25 -3.88 -0.82 28.72
CA PRO A 25 -4.23 0.50 28.26
C PRO A 25 -5.10 1.20 29.32
N PRO A 26 -5.04 2.55 29.39
CA PRO A 26 -5.98 3.32 30.20
C PRO A 26 -7.42 2.96 29.84
N PRO A 27 -8.33 2.93 30.82
CA PRO A 27 -9.72 2.67 30.52
C PRO A 27 -10.36 3.88 29.82
N TYR A 28 -11.46 3.66 29.10
CA TYR A 28 -12.24 4.75 28.50
C TYR A 28 -12.73 5.74 29.56
N LEU A 29 -12.88 7.01 29.18
CA LEU A 29 -13.31 8.07 30.09
C LEU A 29 -14.75 7.84 30.54
N SER A 30 -15.00 7.98 31.84
CA SER A 30 -16.35 8.26 32.33
C SER A 30 -16.72 9.72 32.04
N GLU A 31 -17.99 10.06 32.23
CA GLU A 31 -18.46 11.44 32.10
C GLU A 31 -17.74 12.39 33.07
N SER A 32 -17.51 11.97 34.32
CA SER A 32 -16.77 12.77 35.32
C SER A 32 -15.30 12.95 34.98
N ASP A 33 -14.66 11.91 34.40
CA ASP A 33 -13.27 12.04 33.93
C ASP A 33 -13.18 13.06 32.79
N LEU A 34 -14.14 13.03 31.87
CA LEU A 34 -14.19 13.97 30.75
C LEU A 34 -14.46 15.40 31.22
N LEU A 35 -15.39 15.60 32.16
CA LEU A 35 -15.64 16.91 32.77
C LEU A 35 -14.37 17.48 33.42
N SER A 36 -13.67 16.66 34.21
CA SER A 36 -12.41 17.05 34.86
C SER A 36 -11.34 17.46 33.83
N LEU A 37 -11.27 16.76 32.69
CA LEU A 37 -10.36 17.11 31.60
C LEU A 37 -10.77 18.39 30.87
N MET A 38 -12.06 18.58 30.63
CA MET A 38 -12.59 19.79 30.02
C MET A 38 -12.31 21.02 30.89
N GLU A 39 -12.51 20.95 32.21
CA GLU A 39 -12.15 22.01 33.16
C GLU A 39 -10.64 22.31 33.12
N LYS A 40 -9.82 21.27 33.22
CA LYS A 40 -8.35 21.39 33.17
C LYS A 40 -7.86 22.07 31.90
N HIS A 41 -8.55 21.86 30.78
CA HIS A 41 -8.20 22.43 29.48
C HIS A 41 -8.97 23.71 29.13
N GLY A 42 -9.83 24.20 30.04
CA GLY A 42 -10.63 25.40 29.82
C GLY A 42 -11.65 25.26 28.68
N ILE A 43 -12.21 24.06 28.47
CA ILE A 43 -13.21 23.80 27.44
C ILE A 43 -14.62 23.87 28.05
N GLY A 44 -15.39 24.87 27.64
CA GLY A 44 -16.75 25.07 28.12
C GLY A 44 -16.81 25.64 29.53
N THR A 45 -18.03 25.85 30.00
CA THR A 45 -18.34 26.32 31.36
C THR A 45 -19.30 25.35 32.04
N ASP A 46 -19.54 25.50 33.34
CA ASP A 46 -20.51 24.71 34.11
C ASP A 46 -21.88 24.59 33.40
N ALA A 47 -22.27 25.63 32.64
CA ALA A 47 -23.51 25.67 31.88
C ALA A 47 -23.45 24.96 30.52
N SER A 48 -22.27 24.81 29.90
CA SER A 48 -22.13 24.31 28.51
C SER A 48 -21.51 22.93 28.40
N MET A 49 -20.78 22.46 29.41
CA MET A 49 -20.03 21.20 29.35
C MET A 49 -20.95 19.98 29.20
N ALA A 50 -22.04 19.93 29.97
CA ALA A 50 -23.05 18.87 29.83
C ALA A 50 -23.66 18.85 28.42
N THR A 51 -23.94 20.02 27.84
CA THR A 51 -24.44 20.13 26.47
C THR A 51 -23.41 19.66 25.44
N HIS A 52 -22.12 19.95 25.63
CA HIS A 52 -21.07 19.45 24.75
C HIS A 52 -21.00 17.92 24.76
N ILE A 53 -21.07 17.30 25.93
CA ILE A 53 -21.08 15.84 26.07
C ILE A 53 -22.34 15.24 25.43
N ASN A 54 -23.52 15.82 25.69
CA ASN A 54 -24.76 15.36 25.09
C ASN A 54 -24.72 15.43 23.55
N ASN A 55 -24.23 16.53 22.98
CA ASN A 55 -24.14 16.72 21.53
C ASN A 55 -23.27 15.66 20.84
N ILE A 56 -22.14 15.25 21.43
CA ILE A 56 -21.27 14.23 20.83
C ILE A 56 -21.87 12.83 20.93
N CYS A 57 -22.69 12.57 21.96
CA CYS A 57 -23.48 11.34 22.08
C CYS A 57 -24.62 11.30 21.06
N GLU A 58 -25.41 12.38 20.95
CA GLU A 58 -26.54 12.49 20.01
C GLU A 58 -26.09 12.37 18.55
N ARG A 59 -24.92 12.95 18.21
CA ARG A 59 -24.31 12.85 16.88
C ARG A 59 -23.62 11.51 16.62
N ASN A 60 -23.67 10.58 17.57
CA ASN A 60 -23.09 9.25 17.46
C ASN A 60 -21.56 9.25 17.21
N TYR A 61 -20.85 10.23 17.77
CA TYR A 61 -19.37 10.24 17.77
C TYR A 61 -18.81 9.37 18.88
N VAL A 62 -19.56 9.25 19.97
CA VAL A 62 -19.29 8.37 21.11
C VAL A 62 -20.57 7.64 21.49
N THR A 63 -20.45 6.45 22.06
CA THR A 63 -21.55 5.69 22.66
C THR A 63 -21.28 5.43 24.13
N LEU A 64 -22.34 5.25 24.92
CA LEU A 64 -22.24 4.87 26.31
C LEU A 64 -22.19 3.34 26.43
N ALA A 65 -21.08 2.82 26.92
CA ALA A 65 -20.91 1.41 27.24
C ALA A 65 -21.26 1.09 28.70
N GLU A 66 -21.13 -0.18 29.08
CA GLU A 66 -21.30 -0.64 30.46
C GLU A 66 -20.44 0.18 31.44
N GLY A 67 -21.04 0.53 32.58
CA GLY A 67 -20.39 1.42 33.56
C GLY A 67 -20.35 2.90 33.16
N ARG A 68 -21.21 3.34 32.22
CA ARG A 68 -21.33 4.75 31.77
C ARG A 68 -19.99 5.35 31.29
N ARG A 69 -19.22 4.57 30.52
CA ARG A 69 -18.00 5.03 29.88
C ARG A 69 -18.27 5.45 28.43
N LEU A 70 -17.64 6.53 28.01
CA LEU A 70 -17.73 7.07 26.66
C LEU A 70 -16.76 6.33 25.74
N VAL A 71 -17.30 5.53 24.83
CA VAL A 71 -16.53 4.74 23.85
C VAL A 71 -16.63 5.42 22.49
N PRO A 72 -15.51 5.82 21.86
CA PRO A 72 -15.53 6.40 20.53
C PRO A 72 -16.14 5.44 19.50
N THR A 73 -17.05 5.94 18.67
CA THR A 73 -17.58 5.17 17.54
C THR A 73 -16.60 5.19 16.38
N LYS A 74 -16.82 4.31 15.40
CA LYS A 74 -16.08 4.34 14.14
C LYS A 74 -16.17 5.72 13.46
N LEU A 75 -17.33 6.38 13.55
CA LEU A 75 -17.56 7.74 13.05
C LEU A 75 -16.70 8.77 13.80
N GLY A 76 -16.75 8.75 15.15
CA GLY A 76 -15.98 9.68 15.97
C GLY A 76 -14.46 9.56 15.74
N ILE A 77 -13.94 8.31 15.68
CA ILE A 77 -12.52 8.06 15.39
C ILE A 77 -12.16 8.57 13.99
N GLY A 78 -12.98 8.26 12.98
CA GLY A 78 -12.74 8.70 11.60
C GLY A 78 -12.70 10.22 11.47
N LEU A 79 -13.63 10.94 12.13
CA LEU A 79 -13.65 12.40 12.15
C LEU A 79 -12.38 12.98 12.78
N VAL A 80 -11.98 12.50 13.97
CA VAL A 80 -10.79 13.02 14.66
C VAL A 80 -9.53 12.77 13.84
N HIS A 81 -9.34 11.56 13.32
CA HIS A 81 -8.18 11.26 12.47
C HIS A 81 -8.19 12.07 11.17
N GLY A 82 -9.37 12.26 10.55
CA GLY A 82 -9.52 13.08 9.35
C GLY A 82 -9.07 14.53 9.60
N PHE A 83 -9.59 15.17 10.65
CA PHE A 83 -9.16 16.53 11.00
C PHE A 83 -7.68 16.61 11.38
N GLN A 84 -7.12 15.59 12.06
CA GLN A 84 -5.69 15.53 12.38
C GLN A 84 -4.78 15.49 11.15
N LEU A 85 -5.20 14.83 10.07
CA LEU A 85 -4.44 14.78 8.82
C LEU A 85 -4.37 16.14 8.12
N VAL A 86 -5.42 16.95 8.28
CA VAL A 86 -5.49 18.28 7.69
C VAL A 86 -4.80 19.29 8.61
N ASP A 87 -5.33 19.51 9.80
CA ASP A 87 -4.79 20.45 10.78
C ASP A 87 -5.00 19.92 12.19
N ASN A 88 -3.91 19.45 12.81
CA ASN A 88 -3.93 18.92 14.17
C ASN A 88 -4.42 19.93 15.21
N GLU A 89 -4.32 21.25 14.97
CA GLU A 89 -4.86 22.23 15.90
C GLU A 89 -6.39 22.21 16.01
N LEU A 90 -7.10 21.64 15.02
CA LEU A 90 -8.56 21.54 15.03
C LEU A 90 -9.10 20.51 16.03
N VAL A 91 -8.29 19.53 16.44
CA VAL A 91 -8.71 18.44 17.33
C VAL A 91 -8.16 18.54 18.74
N ILE A 92 -7.12 19.35 18.94
CA ILE A 92 -6.54 19.53 20.28
C ILE A 92 -7.32 20.60 21.07
N PRO A 93 -7.37 20.50 22.41
CA PRO A 93 -8.13 21.43 23.26
C PRO A 93 -7.78 22.92 23.13
N LYS A 94 -6.56 23.22 22.69
CA LYS A 94 -5.93 24.55 22.79
C LYS A 94 -6.75 25.67 22.14
N VAL A 95 -7.26 25.46 20.92
CA VAL A 95 -7.99 26.51 20.19
C VAL A 95 -9.27 26.87 20.94
N ARG A 96 -10.03 25.88 21.42
CA ARG A 96 -11.25 26.13 22.18
C ARG A 96 -10.94 26.80 23.52
N GLY A 97 -9.95 26.33 24.26
CA GLY A 97 -9.56 26.94 25.53
C GLY A 97 -9.17 28.42 25.39
N ASN A 98 -8.47 28.78 24.31
CA ASN A 98 -8.09 30.17 24.03
C ASN A 98 -9.31 31.07 23.73
N ILE A 99 -10.33 30.53 23.06
CA ILE A 99 -11.58 31.26 22.78
C ILE A 99 -12.33 31.51 24.09
N GLU A 100 -12.47 30.51 24.96
CA GLU A 100 -13.11 30.66 26.27
C GLU A 100 -12.38 31.68 27.17
N ALA A 101 -11.05 31.64 27.15
CA ALA A 101 -10.23 32.65 27.84
C ALA A 101 -10.47 34.06 27.28
N SER A 102 -10.61 34.19 25.97
CA SER A 102 -10.92 35.48 25.33
C SER A 102 -12.32 35.98 25.71
N CYS A 103 -13.32 35.10 25.75
CA CYS A 103 -14.66 35.44 26.26
C CYS A 103 -14.63 35.91 27.71
N THR A 104 -13.78 35.31 28.55
CA THR A 104 -13.58 35.72 29.94
C THR A 104 -12.95 37.11 30.05
N LEU A 105 -12.02 37.45 29.14
CA LEU A 105 -11.44 38.79 29.06
C LEU A 105 -12.48 39.84 28.66
N ILE A 106 -13.41 39.51 27.74
CA ILE A 106 -14.53 40.39 27.40
C ILE A 106 -15.43 40.59 28.62
N ALA A 107 -15.84 39.51 29.28
CA ALA A 107 -16.72 39.56 30.45
C ALA A 107 -16.13 40.37 31.62
N SER A 108 -14.80 40.38 31.77
CA SER A 108 -14.08 41.18 32.78
C SER A 108 -13.72 42.60 32.32
N GLY A 109 -14.15 43.03 31.13
CA GLY A 109 -13.87 44.36 30.58
C GLY A 109 -12.42 44.58 30.15
N LYS A 110 -11.61 43.50 30.04
CA LYS A 110 -10.19 43.55 29.68
C LYS A 110 -9.94 43.43 28.17
N ALA A 111 -10.95 43.07 27.38
CA ALA A 111 -10.88 42.98 25.93
C ALA A 111 -12.15 43.53 25.27
N GLN A 112 -11.99 44.15 24.09
CA GLN A 112 -13.11 44.63 23.28
C GLN A 112 -13.72 43.47 22.49
N CYS A 113 -15.05 43.32 22.56
CA CYS A 113 -15.78 42.22 21.90
C CYS A 113 -15.47 42.16 20.39
N ASP A 114 -15.60 43.28 19.69
CA ASP A 114 -15.39 43.36 18.24
C ASP A 114 -13.98 42.94 17.84
N ALA A 115 -12.97 43.33 18.63
CA ALA A 115 -11.58 42.96 18.36
C ALA A 115 -11.35 41.45 18.49
N VAL A 116 -11.91 40.83 19.53
CA VAL A 116 -11.83 39.38 19.75
C VAL A 116 -12.55 38.63 18.63
N VAL A 117 -13.77 39.05 18.27
CA VAL A 117 -14.56 38.42 17.19
C VAL A 117 -13.79 38.49 15.87
N HIS A 118 -13.27 39.66 15.48
CA HIS A 118 -12.47 39.80 14.26
C HIS A 118 -11.22 38.92 14.28
N HIS A 119 -10.53 38.82 15.41
CA HIS A 119 -9.35 37.99 15.56
C HIS A 119 -9.68 36.50 15.37
N VAL A 120 -10.72 36.00 16.04
CA VAL A 120 -11.15 34.59 15.94
C VAL A 120 -11.63 34.27 14.53
N LEU A 121 -12.43 35.15 13.91
CA LEU A 121 -12.89 34.96 12.52
C LEU A 121 -11.72 34.88 11.54
N LYS A 122 -10.67 35.69 11.73
CA LYS A 122 -9.46 35.62 10.91
C LYS A 122 -8.77 34.26 11.03
N ILE A 123 -8.59 33.75 12.25
CA ILE A 123 -8.00 32.42 12.50
C ILE A 123 -8.81 31.33 11.79
N PHE A 124 -10.14 31.32 11.96
CA PHE A 124 -10.99 30.31 11.33
C PHE A 124 -11.05 30.43 9.81
N ARG A 125 -10.97 31.65 9.27
CA ARG A 125 -10.86 31.86 7.82
C ARG A 125 -9.60 31.21 7.25
N ASP A 126 -8.45 31.43 7.89
CA ASP A 126 -7.18 30.87 7.43
C ASP A 126 -7.19 29.33 7.53
N LYS A 127 -7.73 28.79 8.64
CA LYS A 127 -7.91 27.34 8.81
C LYS A 127 -8.88 26.74 7.80
N PHE A 128 -9.98 27.42 7.50
CA PHE A 128 -10.96 26.98 6.50
C PHE A 128 -10.34 26.93 5.10
N MET A 129 -9.61 27.98 4.69
CA MET A 129 -8.90 27.99 3.41
C MET A 129 -7.85 26.87 3.32
N PHE A 130 -7.18 26.56 4.42
CA PHE A 130 -6.25 25.43 4.48
C PHE A 130 -6.98 24.10 4.35
N PHE A 131 -8.10 23.95 5.06
CA PHE A 131 -8.94 22.76 5.03
C PHE A 131 -9.49 22.47 3.63
N GLU A 132 -10.03 23.47 2.95
CA GLU A 132 -10.60 23.33 1.61
C GLU A 132 -9.58 22.78 0.60
N LYS A 133 -8.31 23.18 0.73
CA LYS A 133 -7.22 22.70 -0.13
C LYS A 133 -6.80 21.25 0.14
N HIS A 134 -7.16 20.69 1.30
CA HIS A 134 -6.70 19.37 1.76
C HIS A 134 -7.86 18.42 2.11
N VAL A 135 -9.10 18.78 1.75
CA VAL A 135 -10.31 18.00 2.04
C VAL A 135 -10.23 16.59 1.46
N ASP A 136 -9.53 16.42 0.33
CA ASP A 136 -9.30 15.12 -0.32
C ASP A 136 -8.64 14.08 0.61
N LEU A 137 -7.85 14.52 1.60
CA LEU A 137 -7.23 13.63 2.59
C LEU A 137 -8.28 13.01 3.52
N ILE A 138 -9.28 13.80 3.90
CA ILE A 138 -10.39 13.35 4.71
C ILE A 138 -11.29 12.44 3.89
N ASP A 139 -11.59 12.80 2.64
CA ASP A 139 -12.41 11.97 1.76
C ASP A 139 -11.78 10.58 1.55
N GLN A 140 -10.47 10.51 1.31
CA GLN A 140 -9.75 9.24 1.21
C GLN A 140 -9.82 8.41 2.51
N LEU A 141 -9.65 9.07 3.67
CA LEU A 141 -9.76 8.39 4.97
C LEU A 141 -11.19 7.90 5.21
N PHE A 142 -12.20 8.71 4.92
CA PHE A 142 -13.60 8.38 5.10
C PHE A 142 -14.03 7.27 4.14
N GLU A 143 -13.59 7.31 2.90
CA GLU A 143 -13.83 6.23 1.94
C GLU A 143 -13.20 4.93 2.44
N SER A 144 -11.97 4.96 2.95
CA SER A 144 -11.36 3.77 3.55
C SER A 144 -12.09 3.26 4.81
N THR A 145 -12.62 4.18 5.61
CA THR A 145 -13.20 3.88 6.94
C THR A 145 -14.68 3.46 6.84
N PHE A 146 -15.48 4.12 6.01
CA PHE A 146 -16.94 3.98 5.98
C PHE A 146 -17.50 3.35 4.71
N THR A 147 -16.68 2.99 3.72
CA THR A 147 -17.19 2.14 2.64
C THR A 147 -17.71 0.84 3.28
N SER A 148 -19.02 0.62 3.24
CA SER A 148 -19.57 -0.70 3.52
C SER A 148 -19.02 -1.62 2.45
N LEU A 149 -18.12 -2.51 2.84
CA LEU A 149 -17.45 -3.44 1.94
C LEU A 149 -18.44 -4.39 1.24
N GLU A 150 -19.68 -4.41 1.71
CA GLU A 150 -20.80 -5.22 1.22
C GLU A 150 -21.56 -4.60 0.03
N ALA A 151 -21.52 -3.27 -0.17
CA ALA A 151 -22.33 -2.61 -1.21
C ALA A 151 -21.55 -2.18 -2.46
N ALA A 152 -20.22 -2.09 -2.39
CA ALA A 152 -19.39 -1.53 -3.47
C ALA A 152 -18.55 -2.56 -4.24
N GLY A 153 -18.47 -3.80 -3.76
CA GLY A 153 -17.56 -4.80 -4.30
C GLY A 153 -18.26 -5.87 -5.14
N ARG A 154 -17.83 -6.08 -6.38
CA ARG A 154 -18.27 -7.23 -7.18
C ARG A 154 -17.46 -8.48 -6.80
N PRO A 155 -18.08 -9.64 -6.53
CA PRO A 155 -17.34 -10.89 -6.35
C PRO A 155 -16.46 -11.17 -7.57
N LEU A 156 -15.17 -11.49 -7.35
CA LEU A 156 -14.22 -11.72 -8.44
C LEU A 156 -13.42 -13.00 -8.30
N SER A 157 -12.81 -13.23 -7.13
CA SER A 157 -11.92 -14.37 -6.90
C SER A 157 -12.23 -15.02 -5.54
N ARG A 158 -11.54 -16.11 -5.16
CA ARG A 158 -11.73 -16.78 -3.87
C ARG A 158 -10.59 -16.48 -2.89
N CYS A 159 -10.97 -16.27 -1.63
CA CYS A 159 -10.07 -16.13 -0.50
C CYS A 159 -9.41 -17.49 -0.20
N GLY A 160 -8.09 -17.55 -0.08
CA GLY A 160 -7.39 -18.79 0.26
C GLY A 160 -7.60 -19.24 1.71
N ASN A 161 -8.02 -18.34 2.60
CA ASN A 161 -8.23 -18.65 4.03
C ASN A 161 -9.61 -19.26 4.33
N CYS A 162 -10.67 -18.77 3.68
CA CYS A 162 -12.06 -19.23 3.95
C CYS A 162 -12.80 -19.75 2.72
N GLU A 163 -12.17 -19.72 1.54
CA GLU A 163 -12.70 -20.18 0.25
C GLU A 163 -13.96 -19.46 -0.27
N ARG A 164 -14.45 -18.47 0.48
CA ARG A 164 -15.52 -17.56 0.07
C ARG A 164 -14.99 -16.50 -0.90
N TYR A 165 -15.91 -15.82 -1.57
CA TYR A 165 -15.57 -14.80 -2.55
C TYR A 165 -14.84 -13.61 -1.90
N LEU A 166 -13.77 -13.19 -2.58
CA LEU A 166 -13.19 -11.87 -2.52
C LEU A 166 -13.93 -10.96 -3.49
N SER A 167 -14.41 -9.84 -2.98
CA SER A 167 -15.00 -8.78 -3.78
C SER A 167 -13.94 -7.76 -4.15
N VAL A 168 -13.91 -7.35 -5.42
CA VAL A 168 -13.07 -6.24 -5.88
C VAL A 168 -13.87 -4.94 -5.83
N VAL A 169 -13.24 -3.91 -5.29
CA VAL A 169 -13.72 -2.53 -5.34
C VAL A 169 -12.85 -1.80 -6.35
N ASP A 170 -13.38 -1.59 -7.55
CA ASP A 170 -12.67 -0.97 -8.68
C ASP A 170 -12.59 0.58 -8.56
N ARG A 171 -13.09 1.16 -7.46
CA ARG A 171 -12.96 2.59 -7.12
C ARG A 171 -11.66 2.82 -6.36
N LYS A 172 -11.05 3.99 -6.53
CA LYS A 172 -9.82 4.34 -5.82
C LYS A 172 -10.09 4.57 -4.32
N PRO A 173 -9.23 4.08 -3.40
CA PRO A 173 -8.12 3.18 -3.68
C PRO A 173 -8.63 1.77 -4.03
N VAL A 174 -8.09 1.21 -5.13
CA VAL A 174 -8.47 -0.13 -5.62
C VAL A 174 -8.02 -1.15 -4.58
N ARG A 175 -8.94 -2.04 -4.21
CA ARG A 175 -8.75 -3.02 -3.13
C ARG A 175 -9.60 -4.25 -3.34
N MET A 176 -9.20 -5.35 -2.73
CA MET A 176 -10.03 -6.55 -2.61
C MET A 176 -10.40 -6.78 -1.15
N PHE A 177 -11.56 -7.38 -0.90
CA PHE A 177 -12.03 -7.63 0.44
C PHE A 177 -12.70 -8.98 0.57
N CYS A 178 -12.44 -9.66 1.69
CA CYS A 178 -13.16 -10.86 2.06
C CYS A 178 -14.16 -10.55 3.18
N LYS A 179 -15.46 -10.67 2.89
CA LYS A 179 -16.54 -10.48 3.89
C LYS A 179 -16.46 -11.46 5.05
N THR A 180 -16.10 -12.70 4.78
CA THR A 180 -16.07 -13.76 5.80
C THR A 180 -14.87 -13.63 6.74
N CYS A 181 -13.73 -13.15 6.24
CA CYS A 181 -12.53 -12.95 7.07
C CYS A 181 -12.41 -11.52 7.62
N ASP A 182 -13.33 -10.63 7.22
CA ASP A 182 -13.29 -9.19 7.50
C ASP A 182 -11.91 -8.56 7.24
N ARG A 183 -11.29 -8.93 6.11
CA ARG A 183 -9.93 -8.49 5.74
C ARG A 183 -9.91 -7.81 4.39
N VAL A 184 -9.22 -6.66 4.34
CA VAL A 184 -8.96 -5.86 3.14
C VAL A 184 -7.54 -6.11 2.65
N TYR A 185 -7.38 -6.26 1.34
CA TYR A 185 -6.11 -6.44 0.65
C TYR A 185 -5.87 -5.26 -0.28
N LYS A 186 -4.70 -4.61 -0.13
CA LYS A 186 -4.25 -3.58 -1.06
C LYS A 186 -4.08 -4.19 -2.44
N MET A 187 -4.36 -3.41 -3.48
CA MET A 187 -4.18 -3.83 -4.87
C MET A 187 -3.43 -2.75 -5.67
N PRO A 188 -2.89 -3.08 -6.86
CA PRO A 188 -2.38 -2.08 -7.78
C PRO A 188 -3.44 -1.03 -8.10
N GLN A 189 -3.09 0.25 -7.94
CA GLN A 189 -4.02 1.38 -8.08
C GLN A 189 -4.36 1.74 -9.53
N ASN A 190 -3.55 1.22 -10.46
CA ASN A 190 -3.73 1.39 -11.89
C ASN A 190 -4.04 0.03 -12.52
N GLY A 191 -4.99 0.01 -13.44
CA GLY A 191 -5.34 -1.16 -14.22
C GLY A 191 -6.68 -1.77 -13.85
N GLN A 192 -7.17 -2.65 -14.71
CA GLN A 192 -8.39 -3.42 -14.50
C GLN A 192 -8.02 -4.78 -13.89
N ILE A 193 -8.77 -5.22 -12.88
CA ILE A 193 -8.56 -6.51 -12.23
C ILE A 193 -9.62 -7.51 -12.73
N LYS A 194 -9.15 -8.64 -13.25
CA LYS A 194 -9.99 -9.75 -13.75
C LYS A 194 -9.58 -11.06 -13.07
N LEU A 195 -10.43 -12.08 -13.15
CA LEU A 195 -10.09 -13.42 -12.66
C LEU A 195 -9.05 -14.08 -13.59
N TYR A 196 -8.04 -14.74 -13.03
CA TYR A 196 -6.99 -15.41 -13.81
C TYR A 196 -7.13 -16.94 -13.80
N LYS A 197 -7.75 -17.49 -14.85
CA LYS A 197 -7.83 -18.93 -15.19
C LYS A 197 -8.25 -19.85 -14.03
N GLU A 198 -8.96 -19.31 -13.04
CA GLU A 198 -9.32 -19.97 -11.77
C GLU A 198 -8.17 -20.61 -10.98
N LEU A 199 -6.94 -20.23 -11.29
CA LEU A 199 -5.74 -20.79 -10.68
C LEU A 199 -5.59 -20.31 -9.24
N ARG A 200 -4.89 -21.10 -8.42
CA ARG A 200 -4.58 -20.75 -7.03
C ARG A 200 -3.09 -20.53 -6.82
N CYS A 201 -2.76 -19.62 -5.92
CA CYS A 201 -1.41 -19.40 -5.44
C CYS A 201 -0.91 -20.64 -4.68
N PRO A 202 0.29 -21.16 -4.98
CA PRO A 202 0.82 -22.34 -4.30
C PRO A 202 1.32 -22.06 -2.88
N LEU A 203 1.48 -20.79 -2.47
CA LEU A 203 1.94 -20.43 -1.12
C LEU A 203 0.79 -20.27 -0.13
N ASP A 204 -0.34 -19.68 -0.55
CA ASP A 204 -1.42 -19.25 0.34
C ASP A 204 -2.82 -19.70 -0.12
N ASN A 205 -2.91 -20.43 -1.24
CA ASN A 205 -4.14 -20.95 -1.82
C ASN A 205 -5.16 -19.89 -2.32
N PHE A 206 -4.80 -18.61 -2.38
CA PHE A 206 -5.68 -17.57 -2.93
C PHE A 206 -5.85 -17.73 -4.44
N GLN A 207 -7.06 -17.49 -4.93
CA GLN A 207 -7.31 -17.52 -6.36
C GLN A 207 -6.71 -16.29 -7.03
N LEU A 208 -6.01 -16.52 -8.14
CA LEU A 208 -5.22 -15.52 -8.82
C LEU A 208 -6.10 -14.54 -9.60
N VAL A 209 -5.66 -13.29 -9.64
CA VAL A 209 -6.24 -12.24 -10.45
C VAL A 209 -5.26 -11.80 -11.53
N PHE A 210 -5.77 -11.26 -12.63
CA PHE A 210 -5.00 -10.69 -13.72
C PHE A 210 -5.18 -9.18 -13.69
N VAL A 211 -4.08 -8.45 -13.57
CA VAL A 211 -4.06 -6.99 -13.59
C VAL A 211 -3.68 -6.55 -15.00
N SER A 212 -4.52 -5.77 -15.67
CA SER A 212 -4.25 -5.23 -17.01
C SER A 212 -4.24 -3.70 -17.00
N ASN A 213 -3.10 -3.09 -17.32
CA ASN A 213 -2.96 -1.64 -17.41
C ASN A 213 -3.22 -1.12 -18.83
N LYS A 214 -4.00 -0.04 -18.98
CA LYS A 214 -4.28 0.58 -20.29
C LYS A 214 -3.03 1.15 -20.98
N VAL A 215 -2.01 1.51 -20.20
CA VAL A 215 -0.74 2.12 -20.65
C VAL A 215 0.46 1.26 -20.21
N GLY A 216 0.23 0.00 -19.80
CA GLY A 216 1.28 -0.76 -19.14
C GLY A 216 1.07 -2.27 -19.12
N LYS A 217 1.90 -2.91 -18.29
CA LYS A 217 2.08 -4.35 -18.18
C LYS A 217 0.82 -5.04 -17.68
N SER A 218 0.59 -6.25 -18.20
CA SER A 218 -0.42 -7.14 -17.66
C SER A 218 0.24 -8.35 -17.00
N TYR A 219 -0.24 -8.78 -15.84
CA TYR A 219 0.38 -9.90 -15.12
C TYR A 219 -0.61 -10.57 -14.16
N PRO A 220 -0.44 -11.90 -13.93
CA PRO A 220 -1.13 -12.57 -12.85
C PRO A 220 -0.57 -12.13 -11.49
N LEU A 221 -1.45 -12.03 -10.51
CA LEU A 221 -1.17 -11.51 -9.17
C LEU A 221 -1.93 -12.33 -8.12
N CYS A 222 -1.27 -12.62 -7.00
CA CYS A 222 -1.94 -13.10 -5.80
C CYS A 222 -2.32 -11.91 -4.90
N PRO A 223 -3.60 -11.75 -4.50
CA PRO A 223 -4.01 -10.66 -3.59
C PRO A 223 -3.27 -10.63 -2.26
N MET A 224 -3.03 -11.81 -1.65
CA MET A 224 -2.30 -11.90 -0.37
C MET A 224 -0.85 -11.49 -0.50
N CYS A 225 -0.11 -12.13 -1.41
CA CYS A 225 1.32 -11.88 -1.55
C CYS A 225 1.61 -10.45 -2.02
N TYR A 226 0.66 -9.78 -2.68
CA TYR A 226 0.81 -8.36 -2.98
C TYR A 226 0.66 -7.47 -1.74
N ASP A 227 -0.35 -7.72 -0.92
CA ASP A 227 -0.61 -6.95 0.30
C ASP A 227 0.45 -7.20 1.39
N ASP A 228 0.86 -8.46 1.52
CA ASP A 228 1.83 -8.97 2.50
C ASP A 228 2.85 -9.88 1.78
N PRO A 229 3.93 -9.30 1.22
CA PRO A 229 4.92 -10.04 0.45
C PRO A 229 5.61 -11.17 1.23
N PRO A 230 5.68 -12.38 0.67
CA PRO A 230 6.50 -13.44 1.23
C PRO A 230 8.00 -13.09 1.09
N PHE A 231 8.83 -13.77 1.86
CA PHE A 231 10.30 -13.69 1.80
C PHE A 231 10.91 -12.36 2.30
N GLY A 232 10.23 -11.65 3.21
CA GLY A 232 10.81 -10.54 3.97
C GLY A 232 11.04 -9.24 3.18
N ALA A 233 10.49 -9.14 1.98
CA ALA A 233 10.60 -7.94 1.16
C ALA A 233 9.63 -6.85 1.64
N ALA A 234 10.09 -5.96 2.52
CA ALA A 234 9.30 -4.78 2.89
C ALA A 234 9.11 -3.85 1.67
N ASN A 235 7.88 -3.38 1.48
CA ASN A 235 7.38 -2.57 0.37
C ASN A 235 8.00 -1.15 0.23
N ALA A 236 9.19 -0.89 0.78
CA ALA A 236 9.74 0.46 0.88
C ALA A 236 10.48 0.95 -0.39
N ALA A 237 11.00 0.06 -1.25
CA ALA A 237 11.81 0.48 -2.40
C ALA A 237 11.83 -0.49 -3.62
N GLY A 238 10.77 -1.28 -3.82
CA GLY A 238 10.57 -2.02 -5.06
C GLY A 238 11.22 -3.42 -5.14
N LYS A 239 10.34 -4.41 -5.22
CA LYS A 239 10.36 -5.45 -6.27
C LYS A 239 11.61 -6.35 -6.38
N HIS A 240 11.78 -7.25 -5.41
CA HIS A 240 12.56 -8.48 -5.67
C HIS A 240 11.77 -9.77 -5.43
N TRP A 241 10.79 -9.78 -4.54
CA TRP A 241 10.02 -11.01 -4.25
C TRP A 241 9.17 -11.50 -5.44
N GLU A 242 8.71 -10.59 -6.32
CA GLU A 242 7.85 -10.94 -7.46
C GLU A 242 8.53 -12.01 -8.33
N LEU A 243 9.81 -11.86 -8.70
CA LEU A 243 10.51 -12.86 -9.53
C LEU A 243 10.79 -14.17 -8.80
N GLU A 244 10.91 -14.14 -7.48
CA GLU A 244 11.14 -15.34 -6.68
C GLU A 244 9.87 -16.14 -6.45
N HIS A 245 8.73 -15.47 -6.49
CA HIS A 245 7.42 -16.03 -6.24
C HIS A 245 7.05 -17.08 -7.30
N PRO A 246 6.57 -18.28 -6.90
CA PRO A 246 6.27 -19.37 -7.84
C PRO A 246 5.31 -19.01 -8.99
N ILE A 247 4.31 -18.16 -8.72
CA ILE A 247 3.38 -17.65 -9.75
C ILE A 247 4.14 -16.95 -10.88
N TYR A 248 5.00 -15.99 -10.54
CA TYR A 248 5.70 -15.21 -11.55
C TYR A 248 6.77 -16.06 -12.23
N LYS A 249 7.50 -16.93 -11.52
CA LYS A 249 8.41 -17.90 -12.16
C LYS A 249 7.68 -18.73 -13.22
N LYS A 250 6.44 -19.14 -12.93
CA LYS A 250 5.64 -19.99 -13.81
C LYS A 250 5.02 -19.23 -14.98
N TYR A 251 4.46 -18.05 -14.74
CA TYR A 251 3.63 -17.34 -15.73
C TYR A 251 4.30 -16.11 -16.35
N ARG A 252 5.40 -15.64 -15.76
CA ARG A 252 6.21 -14.50 -16.22
C ARG A 252 7.72 -14.84 -16.12
N PRO A 253 8.19 -15.87 -16.85
CA PRO A 253 9.57 -16.31 -16.73
C PRO A 253 10.55 -15.21 -17.16
N ALA A 254 11.64 -15.08 -16.41
CA ALA A 254 12.72 -14.13 -16.66
C ALA A 254 13.46 -14.48 -17.96
N VAL A 255 13.79 -13.48 -18.76
CA VAL A 255 14.52 -13.66 -20.02
C VAL A 255 15.91 -13.02 -19.92
N MET A 256 15.96 -11.72 -19.66
CA MET A 256 17.22 -10.96 -19.65
C MET A 256 17.14 -9.70 -18.78
N SER A 257 18.26 -9.05 -18.51
CA SER A 257 18.29 -7.75 -17.84
C SER A 257 17.57 -6.67 -18.66
N CYS A 258 16.95 -5.69 -17.98
CA CYS A 258 16.32 -4.56 -18.64
C CYS A 258 17.33 -3.74 -19.47
N ILE A 259 16.87 -3.28 -20.63
CA ILE A 259 17.68 -2.47 -21.57
C ILE A 259 17.56 -0.97 -21.33
N ALA A 260 16.66 -0.53 -20.44
CA ALA A 260 16.51 0.87 -20.09
C ALA A 260 17.65 1.34 -19.17
N ASP A 261 18.14 2.55 -19.39
CA ASP A 261 19.22 3.15 -18.60
C ASP A 261 18.88 3.14 -17.10
N ASN A 262 19.84 2.70 -16.28
CA ASN A 262 19.73 2.62 -14.82
C ASN A 262 18.50 1.85 -14.30
N CYS A 263 17.96 0.91 -15.08
CA CYS A 263 16.87 0.05 -14.61
C CYS A 263 17.43 -1.27 -14.03
N PRO A 264 17.23 -1.56 -12.73
CA PRO A 264 17.65 -2.83 -12.13
C PRO A 264 16.72 -4.00 -12.47
N GLY A 265 15.71 -3.79 -13.32
CA GLY A 265 14.69 -4.78 -13.60
C GLY A 265 15.11 -5.88 -14.58
N THR A 266 14.26 -6.88 -14.67
CA THR A 266 14.39 -8.03 -15.58
C THR A 266 13.25 -8.02 -16.58
N LEU A 267 13.57 -8.20 -17.85
CA LEU A 267 12.63 -8.42 -18.94
C LEU A 267 12.07 -9.85 -18.82
N CYS A 268 10.74 -9.96 -18.68
CA CYS A 268 10.02 -11.21 -18.45
C CYS A 268 9.03 -11.48 -19.60
N LEU A 269 8.95 -12.73 -20.04
CA LEU A 269 8.02 -13.14 -21.10
C LEU A 269 6.57 -13.11 -20.60
N ASP A 270 5.69 -12.45 -21.34
CA ASP A 270 4.24 -12.49 -21.10
C ASP A 270 3.64 -13.69 -21.85
N LEU A 271 3.39 -14.79 -21.13
CA LEU A 271 2.81 -16.00 -21.72
C LEU A 271 1.36 -15.83 -22.19
N ASP A 272 0.68 -14.78 -21.74
CA ASP A 272 -0.71 -14.48 -22.11
C ASP A 272 -0.82 -13.45 -23.25
N SER A 273 0.30 -12.97 -23.77
CA SER A 273 0.36 -12.00 -24.87
C SER A 273 0.16 -12.59 -26.26
N ALA A 274 0.12 -13.93 -26.38
CA ALA A 274 -0.11 -14.61 -27.65
C ALA A 274 -1.41 -14.11 -28.33
N PRO A 275 -1.42 -13.91 -29.67
CA PRO A 275 -0.34 -14.16 -30.62
C PRO A 275 0.65 -12.99 -30.77
N LYS A 276 0.42 -11.85 -30.10
CA LYS A 276 1.29 -10.66 -30.16
C LYS A 276 2.30 -10.71 -29.02
N TRP A 277 3.22 -11.66 -29.14
CA TRP A 277 4.17 -11.99 -28.09
C TRP A 277 4.95 -10.79 -27.58
N GLN A 278 4.98 -10.64 -26.26
CA GLN A 278 5.57 -9.51 -25.57
C GLN A 278 6.51 -9.95 -24.46
N ILE A 279 7.58 -9.17 -24.30
CA ILE A 279 8.43 -9.19 -23.12
C ILE A 279 8.42 -7.78 -22.53
N ASP A 280 8.16 -7.66 -21.23
CA ASP A 280 8.19 -6.38 -20.53
C ASP A 280 9.02 -6.47 -19.24
N CYS A 281 9.57 -5.33 -18.83
CA CYS A 281 10.39 -5.25 -17.63
C CYS A 281 9.49 -5.45 -16.40
N ASN A 282 9.94 -6.03 -15.30
CA ASN A 282 9.15 -6.05 -14.06
C ASN A 282 9.19 -4.70 -13.29
N VAL A 283 10.21 -3.87 -13.52
CA VAL A 283 10.43 -2.58 -12.83
C VAL A 283 9.90 -1.39 -13.65
N CYS A 284 10.58 -0.99 -14.73
CA CYS A 284 10.25 0.21 -15.52
C CYS A 284 9.24 -0.07 -16.65
N MET A 285 8.79 0.94 -17.40
CA MET A 285 7.77 0.77 -18.45
C MET A 285 8.27 0.16 -19.77
N GLN A 286 9.49 -0.38 -19.81
CA GLN A 286 10.06 -0.94 -21.04
C GLN A 286 9.31 -2.19 -21.50
N GLN A 287 8.98 -2.23 -22.78
CA GLN A 287 8.29 -3.35 -23.44
C GLN A 287 8.81 -3.59 -24.85
N LEU A 288 8.93 -4.86 -25.22
CA LEU A 288 9.39 -5.37 -26.50
C LEU A 288 8.32 -6.31 -27.07
N GLN A 289 7.93 -6.09 -28.33
CA GLN A 289 7.22 -7.07 -29.14
C GLN A 289 8.25 -8.00 -29.77
N ILE A 290 8.01 -9.30 -29.75
CA ILE A 290 8.94 -10.31 -30.27
C ILE A 290 8.23 -11.21 -31.28
N PHE A 291 8.92 -11.57 -32.36
CA PHE A 291 8.49 -12.54 -33.38
C PHE A 291 7.17 -12.25 -34.11
N GLY A 292 6.49 -11.13 -33.83
CA GLY A 292 5.26 -10.73 -34.50
C GLY A 292 4.21 -11.84 -34.53
N ASP A 293 3.64 -12.09 -35.70
CA ASP A 293 2.67 -13.15 -35.96
C ASP A 293 3.31 -14.46 -36.46
N LYS A 294 4.64 -14.55 -36.43
CA LYS A 294 5.41 -15.70 -36.94
C LYS A 294 5.54 -16.82 -35.92
N ALA A 295 5.53 -16.54 -34.62
CA ALA A 295 5.67 -17.55 -33.57
C ALA A 295 4.30 -18.10 -33.12
N HIS A 296 4.20 -19.43 -33.04
CA HIS A 296 3.05 -20.12 -32.48
C HIS A 296 3.20 -20.36 -30.97
N LYS A 297 4.40 -20.68 -30.51
CA LYS A 297 4.71 -21.01 -29.12
C LYS A 297 6.08 -20.49 -28.75
N ILE A 298 6.20 -19.91 -27.56
CA ILE A 298 7.46 -19.41 -27.01
C ILE A 298 7.59 -19.93 -25.58
N ALA A 299 8.77 -20.41 -25.23
CA ALA A 299 9.15 -20.79 -23.88
C ALA A 299 10.55 -20.30 -23.55
N VAL A 300 10.84 -20.13 -22.26
CA VAL A 300 12.20 -19.83 -21.77
C VAL A 300 12.90 -21.14 -21.47
N SER A 301 14.06 -21.35 -22.08
CA SER A 301 14.91 -22.52 -21.87
C SER A 301 15.65 -22.44 -20.53
N PRO A 302 15.95 -23.57 -19.87
CA PRO A 302 16.82 -23.59 -18.69
C PRO A 302 18.28 -23.25 -19.01
N GLN A 303 18.65 -23.21 -20.30
CA GLN A 303 20.00 -22.86 -20.74
C GLN A 303 20.19 -21.34 -20.81
N TYR A 304 21.44 -20.92 -20.64
CA TYR A 304 21.87 -19.53 -20.65
C TYR A 304 22.80 -19.25 -21.83
N CYS A 305 22.76 -18.02 -22.34
CA CYS A 305 23.70 -17.54 -23.33
C CYS A 305 25.07 -17.29 -22.69
N GLU A 306 26.12 -17.88 -23.26
CA GLU A 306 27.49 -17.75 -22.76
C GLU A 306 28.04 -16.31 -22.86
N GLU A 307 27.56 -15.51 -23.82
CA GLU A 307 28.05 -14.15 -24.05
C GLU A 307 27.43 -13.10 -23.11
N CYS A 308 26.14 -13.21 -22.82
CA CYS A 308 25.41 -12.18 -22.09
C CYS A 308 24.71 -12.67 -20.81
N GLY A 309 24.74 -13.99 -20.53
CA GLY A 309 24.12 -14.58 -19.35
C GLY A 309 22.58 -14.58 -19.36
N SER A 310 21.95 -14.21 -20.48
CA SER A 310 20.48 -14.22 -20.61
C SER A 310 19.96 -15.64 -20.86
N HIS A 311 18.70 -15.91 -20.48
CA HIS A 311 18.07 -17.17 -20.82
C HIS A 311 17.84 -17.29 -22.34
N LEU A 312 17.98 -18.50 -22.87
CA LEU A 312 17.63 -18.77 -24.27
C LEU A 312 16.10 -18.88 -24.43
N LEU A 313 15.59 -18.41 -25.56
CA LEU A 313 14.18 -18.57 -25.93
C LEU A 313 14.05 -19.76 -26.88
N GLN A 314 13.18 -20.70 -26.54
CA GLN A 314 12.75 -21.77 -27.42
C GLN A 314 11.47 -21.33 -28.14
N VAL A 315 11.54 -21.20 -29.47
CA VAL A 315 10.46 -20.67 -30.30
C VAL A 315 10.04 -21.71 -31.33
N THR A 316 8.75 -22.01 -31.37
CA THR A 316 8.12 -22.79 -32.45
C THR A 316 7.44 -21.84 -33.42
N PHE A 317 7.94 -21.78 -34.65
CA PHE A 317 7.42 -20.91 -35.70
C PHE A 317 6.23 -21.54 -36.43
N ASN A 318 5.32 -20.69 -36.91
CA ASN A 318 4.24 -21.07 -37.81
C ASN A 318 4.83 -21.55 -39.13
N LYS A 319 4.59 -22.82 -39.51
CA LYS A 319 5.13 -23.43 -40.75
C LYS A 319 4.82 -22.62 -42.02
N THR A 320 3.68 -21.92 -42.04
CA THR A 320 3.24 -21.09 -43.17
C THR A 320 3.88 -19.69 -43.22
N LYS A 321 4.62 -19.29 -42.17
CA LYS A 321 5.19 -17.94 -42.02
C LYS A 321 6.71 -17.96 -41.78
N MET A 322 7.38 -19.03 -42.23
CA MET A 322 8.84 -19.19 -42.18
C MET A 322 9.50 -18.33 -43.26
N THR A 323 9.65 -17.04 -42.99
CA THR A 323 10.29 -16.08 -43.89
C THR A 323 11.27 -15.19 -43.13
N GLY A 324 12.32 -14.72 -43.81
CA GLY A 324 13.31 -13.81 -43.24
C GLY A 324 14.33 -14.49 -42.33
N GLY A 325 14.96 -15.57 -42.79
CA GLY A 325 16.08 -16.23 -42.09
C GLY A 325 15.70 -17.38 -41.16
N ILE A 326 14.41 -17.72 -41.02
CA ILE A 326 13.95 -18.88 -40.26
C ILE A 326 14.21 -20.15 -41.07
N THR A 327 15.15 -20.98 -40.63
CA THR A 327 15.55 -22.23 -41.33
C THR A 327 14.82 -23.46 -40.80
N GLU A 328 14.41 -23.46 -39.53
CA GLU A 328 13.83 -24.61 -38.84
C GLU A 328 12.51 -24.25 -38.13
N PRO A 329 11.58 -25.21 -37.95
CA PRO A 329 10.31 -25.00 -37.22
C PRO A 329 10.48 -24.70 -35.75
N GLU A 330 11.55 -25.19 -35.15
CA GLU A 330 11.87 -24.97 -33.76
C GLU A 330 13.29 -24.45 -33.68
N MET A 331 13.47 -23.30 -33.04
CA MET A 331 14.79 -22.69 -32.86
C MET A 331 14.95 -22.30 -31.40
N THR A 332 16.15 -22.47 -30.87
CA THR A 332 16.50 -22.03 -29.52
C THR A 332 17.69 -21.08 -29.60
N ALA A 333 17.48 -19.82 -29.25
CA ALA A 333 18.52 -18.81 -29.38
C ALA A 333 18.37 -17.68 -28.35
N CYS A 334 19.44 -16.89 -28.18
CA CYS A 334 19.46 -15.76 -27.27
C CYS A 334 18.83 -14.53 -27.92
N LEU A 335 17.82 -13.93 -27.29
CA LEU A 335 17.13 -12.75 -27.85
C LEU A 335 18.07 -11.57 -28.15
N ALA A 336 19.11 -11.37 -27.33
CA ALA A 336 20.04 -10.26 -27.46
C ALA A 336 21.22 -10.52 -28.42
N CYS A 337 21.81 -11.71 -28.38
CA CYS A 337 23.04 -12.04 -29.11
C CYS A 337 22.78 -12.66 -30.49
N ASP A 338 21.67 -13.38 -30.67
CA ASP A 338 21.33 -13.98 -31.95
C ASP A 338 20.77 -12.93 -32.92
N GLU A 339 21.39 -12.81 -34.09
CA GLU A 339 21.06 -11.78 -35.08
C GLU A 339 19.61 -11.90 -35.57
N LEU A 340 19.14 -13.13 -35.78
CA LEU A 340 17.79 -13.40 -36.26
C LEU A 340 16.73 -13.04 -35.21
N PHE A 341 16.88 -13.50 -33.98
CA PHE A 341 15.93 -13.22 -32.89
C PHE A 341 15.87 -11.73 -32.55
N ASN A 342 17.03 -11.09 -32.51
CA ASN A 342 17.17 -9.67 -32.27
C ASN A 342 16.50 -8.84 -33.38
N SER A 343 16.70 -9.21 -34.65
CA SER A 343 16.06 -8.54 -35.80
C SER A 343 14.53 -8.61 -35.78
N MET A 344 13.97 -9.63 -35.12
CA MET A 344 12.52 -9.85 -34.95
C MET A 344 11.95 -9.20 -33.67
N THR A 345 12.73 -8.34 -33.02
CA THR A 345 12.31 -7.61 -31.82
C THR A 345 12.04 -6.14 -32.14
N ALA A 346 10.86 -5.65 -31.77
CA ALA A 346 10.48 -4.25 -31.92
C ALA A 346 10.15 -3.63 -30.55
N SER A 347 10.74 -2.48 -30.21
CA SER A 347 10.35 -1.75 -29.00
C SER A 347 9.17 -0.82 -29.29
N GLY A 348 8.18 -0.82 -28.39
CA GLY A 348 7.06 0.13 -28.44
C GLY A 348 7.42 1.56 -28.05
N THR A 349 8.63 1.79 -27.49
CA THR A 349 9.02 3.06 -26.85
C THR A 349 10.27 3.74 -27.43
N SER A 350 11.02 3.12 -28.36
CA SER A 350 12.11 3.78 -29.09
C SER A 350 12.65 2.93 -30.26
N LYS A 351 12.96 3.54 -31.41
CA LYS A 351 13.66 2.89 -32.53
C LYS A 351 15.15 2.66 -32.18
N GLY A 352 15.64 1.42 -32.33
CA GLY A 352 17.08 1.08 -32.36
C GLY A 352 17.58 0.33 -31.13
N PHE A 353 18.12 -0.88 -31.26
CA PHE A 353 19.49 -1.25 -31.70
C PHE A 353 20.22 -1.95 -30.53
N PHE A 354 20.00 -3.25 -30.37
CA PHE A 354 20.98 -4.12 -29.72
C PHE A 354 22.26 -4.15 -30.59
N ARG A 355 23.07 -3.09 -30.56
CA ARG A 355 24.46 -3.14 -31.01
C ARG A 355 25.32 -2.85 -29.80
N ARG A 356 25.73 -3.91 -29.09
CA ARG A 356 26.93 -3.82 -28.25
C ARG A 356 28.11 -3.66 -29.20
N SER A 357 28.78 -2.50 -29.17
CA SER A 357 30.08 -2.35 -29.82
C SER A 357 31.07 -3.36 -29.21
N PRO A 358 31.77 -4.19 -30.01
CA PRO A 358 32.88 -4.97 -29.52
C PRO A 358 34.08 -4.03 -29.37
N GLY A 359 34.37 -3.56 -28.14
CA GLY A 359 35.42 -2.55 -28.00
C GLY A 359 35.70 -2.09 -26.57
N GLY A 360 36.06 -3.00 -25.68
CA GLY A 360 36.60 -2.68 -24.36
C GLY A 360 37.88 -3.47 -24.07
N LYS A 361 38.91 -3.28 -24.90
CA LYS A 361 40.26 -3.80 -24.62
C LYS A 361 40.66 -3.38 -23.21
N GLY A 362 40.97 -4.37 -22.37
CA GLY A 362 41.65 -4.16 -21.11
C GLY A 362 42.91 -3.33 -21.33
N LYS A 363 42.99 -2.18 -20.66
CA LYS A 363 44.25 -1.52 -20.36
C LYS A 363 44.63 -1.90 -18.94
N GLY A 364 45.64 -2.77 -18.85
CA GLY A 364 46.37 -2.97 -17.61
C GLY A 364 47.23 -1.76 -17.24
N LYS A 365 47.68 -1.83 -15.99
CA LYS A 365 48.77 -1.09 -15.32
C LYS A 365 48.50 0.31 -14.76
N GLY A 366 48.65 0.36 -13.44
CA GLY A 366 49.08 1.50 -12.63
C GLY A 366 49.10 1.10 -11.15
N LYS A 367 50.03 0.23 -10.72
CA LYS A 367 51.14 0.61 -9.82
C LYS A 367 50.85 1.84 -8.97
N GLY A 368 50.79 1.64 -7.65
CA GLY A 368 50.50 2.67 -6.68
C GLY A 368 51.60 3.72 -6.52
N LYS A 369 51.27 4.75 -5.73
CA LYS A 369 52.17 5.41 -4.79
C LYS A 369 51.36 6.37 -3.91
N LYS A 370 51.69 6.28 -2.61
CA LYS A 370 51.37 7.15 -1.47
C LYS A 370 49.99 7.01 -0.85
#